data_AF-A0A434MMK7-F1
#
_entry.id   AF-A0A434MMK7-F1
#
_cell.length_a   1.000
_cell.length_b   1.000
_cell.length_c   1.000
_cell.angle_alpha   90.00
_cell.angle_beta   90.00
_cell.angle_gamma   90.00
#
_symmetry.space_group_name_H-M   'P 1'
#
loop_
_entity.id
_entity.type
_entity.pdbx_description
1 polymer ?
#
loop_
_entity_poly.entity_id
_entity_poly.type
_entity_poly.pdbx_seq_one_letter_code
_entity_poly.pdbx_strand_id
1 'polypeptide(L)'
;AEADRAAFATAWTTETAEVPEFTDSVLHMVTGLLLPIWKRLPTESTRVYRLQTDQGERIIGRRVSPAWAANATATGVASLSPEQAFAALTDGRTILDLAEGLQLRRSRVMGAWRIELSGFTDTMRQRLTAYGLFHEIISWKLRMFVPADTCGLPVLERVLERFPIERVSEREAA
;
A
#
# COMPACT_ATOMS: atom_id res chain seq x y z
N ALA A 1 33.58 25.47 -24.59
CA ALA A 1 34.08 26.81 -24.20
C ALA A 1 33.84 26.96 -22.71
N GLU A 2 34.83 27.43 -21.97
CA GLU A 2 34.71 27.71 -20.54
C GLU A 2 33.83 28.97 -20.35
N ALA A 3 32.95 28.97 -19.35
CA ALA A 3 32.05 30.09 -19.11
C ALA A 3 32.83 31.29 -18.53
N ASP A 4 32.56 32.49 -19.03
CA ASP A 4 33.12 33.72 -18.46
C ASP A 4 32.68 33.88 -17.00
N ARG A 5 33.65 34.14 -16.11
CA ARG A 5 33.44 34.17 -14.66
C ARG A 5 32.48 35.28 -14.24
N ALA A 6 32.55 36.44 -14.87
CA ALA A 6 31.69 37.57 -14.51
C ALA A 6 30.25 37.29 -14.96
N ALA A 7 30.07 36.79 -16.18
CA ALA A 7 28.76 36.37 -16.68
C ALA A 7 28.12 35.29 -15.80
N PHE A 8 28.90 34.28 -15.36
CA PHE A 8 28.41 33.24 -14.45
C PHE A 8 28.00 33.81 -13.09
N ALA A 9 28.83 34.68 -12.48
CA ALA A 9 28.53 35.27 -11.18
C ALA A 9 27.23 36.10 -11.21
N THR A 10 27.03 36.90 -12.25
CA THR A 10 25.79 37.66 -12.43
C THR A 10 24.58 36.75 -12.57
N ALA A 11 24.66 35.73 -13.43
CA ALA A 11 23.57 34.77 -13.62
C ALA A 11 23.22 34.03 -12.31
N TRP A 12 24.23 33.56 -11.57
CA TRP A 12 24.05 32.87 -10.28
C TRP A 12 23.39 33.75 -9.22
N THR A 13 23.81 35.02 -9.10
CA THR A 13 23.19 35.96 -8.16
C THR A 13 21.73 36.25 -8.52
N THR A 14 21.42 36.39 -9.82
CA THR A 14 20.04 36.54 -10.28
C THR A 14 19.20 35.31 -9.92
N GLU A 15 19.67 34.10 -10.22
CA GLU A 15 18.95 32.85 -9.87
C GLU A 15 18.75 32.71 -8.36
N THR A 16 19.77 33.02 -7.56
CA THR A 16 19.68 32.91 -6.10
C THR A 16 18.66 33.90 -5.52
N ALA A 17 18.52 35.09 -6.12
CA ALA A 17 17.54 36.09 -5.70
C ALA A 17 16.09 35.70 -6.03
N GLU A 18 15.88 34.76 -6.95
CA GLU A 18 14.56 34.22 -7.29
C GLU A 18 14.12 33.08 -6.37
N VAL A 19 15.02 32.54 -5.52
CA VAL A 19 14.70 31.47 -4.57
C VAL A 19 13.87 32.03 -3.41
N PRO A 20 12.64 31.52 -3.18
CA PRO A 20 11.82 31.95 -2.04
C PRO A 20 12.51 31.63 -0.70
N GLU A 21 12.32 32.51 0.30
CA GLU A 21 12.85 32.31 1.65
C GLU A 21 12.29 31.03 2.31
N PHE A 22 11.06 30.65 1.96
CA PHE A 22 10.37 29.49 2.51
C PHE A 22 9.93 28.52 1.42
N THR A 23 9.88 27.25 1.78
CA THR A 23 9.28 26.19 0.95
C THR A 23 8.12 25.57 1.70
N ASP A 24 6.96 25.53 1.06
CA ASP A 24 5.79 24.88 1.62
C ASP A 24 5.84 23.37 1.37
N SER A 25 5.45 22.59 2.38
CA SER A 25 5.34 21.13 2.24
C SER A 25 4.13 20.61 3.01
N VAL A 26 3.48 19.57 2.46
CA VAL A 26 2.31 18.95 3.07
C VAL A 26 2.71 17.66 3.79
N LEU A 27 2.41 17.60 5.08
CA LEU A 27 2.63 16.43 5.92
C LEU A 27 1.29 15.78 6.29
N HIS A 28 1.14 14.48 6.01
CA HIS A 28 -0.03 13.71 6.42
C HIS A 28 0.28 12.96 7.72
N MET A 29 -0.59 13.11 8.72
CA MET A 29 -0.41 12.50 10.03
C MET A 29 -1.71 11.91 10.57
N VAL A 30 -1.57 10.81 11.31
CA VAL A 30 -2.65 10.19 12.10
C VAL A 30 -2.48 10.57 13.55
N THR A 31 -3.53 11.16 14.12
CA THR A 31 -3.55 11.69 15.48
C THR A 31 -4.76 11.11 16.24
N GLY A 32 -4.81 11.31 17.57
CA GLY A 32 -5.90 10.82 18.40
C GLY A 32 -5.77 9.35 18.81
N LEU A 33 -6.90 8.66 18.99
CA LEU A 33 -6.95 7.27 19.45
C LEU A 33 -6.53 6.32 18.32
N LEU A 34 -5.34 5.75 18.44
CA LEU A 34 -4.79 4.84 17.43
C LEU A 34 -5.24 3.39 17.57
N LEU A 35 -5.64 2.96 18.77
CA LEU A 35 -6.02 1.56 19.04
C LEU A 35 -7.08 1.01 18.07
N PRO A 36 -8.17 1.73 17.74
CA PRO A 36 -9.19 1.23 16.81
C PRO A 36 -8.68 0.94 15.40
N ILE A 37 -7.59 1.59 14.99
CA ILE A 37 -6.98 1.46 13.66
C ILE A 37 -5.57 0.87 13.74
N TRP A 38 -5.18 0.29 14.88
CA TRP A 38 -3.79 -0.10 15.14
C TRP A 38 -3.23 -1.04 14.08
N LYS A 39 -4.03 -2.03 13.66
CA LYS A 39 -3.68 -2.99 12.60
C LYS A 39 -3.57 -2.35 11.21
N ARG A 40 -4.19 -1.19 11.00
CA ARG A 40 -4.23 -0.47 9.72
C ARG A 40 -3.05 0.49 9.57
N LEU A 41 -2.32 0.81 10.64
CA LEU A 41 -1.20 1.74 10.58
C LEU A 41 -0.06 1.18 9.73
N PRO A 42 0.68 2.02 8.96
CA PRO A 42 1.82 1.57 8.18
C PRO A 42 2.85 0.88 9.09
N THR A 43 3.53 -0.16 8.61
CA THR A 43 4.52 -0.89 9.41
C THR A 43 5.96 -0.46 9.13
N GLU A 44 6.16 0.29 8.06
CA GLU A 44 7.47 0.69 7.53
C GLU A 44 8.18 1.72 8.42
N SER A 45 7.43 2.48 9.24
CA SER A 45 8.01 3.48 10.15
C SER A 45 7.18 3.73 11.40
N THR A 46 7.66 3.29 12.56
CA THR A 46 7.02 3.48 13.88
C THR A 46 7.30 4.84 14.53
N ARG A 47 7.88 5.80 13.79
CA ARG A 47 8.24 7.12 14.33
C ARG A 47 7.02 7.95 14.69
N VAL A 48 7.05 8.53 15.88
CA VAL A 48 6.06 9.49 16.39
C VAL A 48 6.62 10.89 16.26
N TYR A 49 5.86 11.77 15.63
CA TYR A 49 6.18 13.18 15.47
C TYR A 49 5.41 13.99 16.50
N ARG A 50 6.08 15.00 17.05
CA ARG A 50 5.48 16.04 17.86
C ARG A 50 5.73 17.36 17.16
N LEU A 51 4.68 18.00 16.69
CA LEU A 51 4.71 19.27 15.99
C LEU A 51 4.16 20.36 16.90
N GLN A 52 4.73 21.55 16.78
CA GLN A 52 4.21 22.76 17.39
C GLN A 52 4.14 23.85 16.32
N THR A 53 2.99 24.49 16.18
CA THR A 53 2.84 25.65 15.29
C THR A 53 3.35 26.91 15.98
N ASP A 54 3.60 27.97 15.20
CA ASP A 54 4.03 29.27 15.74
C ASP A 54 2.96 29.89 16.66
N GLN A 55 1.70 29.51 16.48
CA GLN A 55 0.57 29.89 17.35
C GLN A 55 0.45 29.02 18.60
N GLY A 56 1.38 28.08 18.82
CA GLY A 56 1.45 27.24 20.02
C GLY A 56 0.57 25.99 20.00
N GLU A 57 -0.13 25.69 18.90
CA GLU A 57 -0.88 24.43 18.76
C GLU A 57 0.10 23.25 18.77
N ARG A 58 -0.22 22.19 19.49
CA ARG A 58 0.63 21.00 19.63
C ARG A 58 -0.08 19.76 19.10
N ILE A 59 0.56 19.07 18.17
CA ILE A 59 0.05 17.86 17.54
C ILE A 59 1.03 16.71 17.79
N ILE A 60 0.50 15.55 18.17
CA ILE A 60 1.27 14.30 18.28
C ILE A 60 0.64 13.22 17.43
N GLY A 61 1.45 12.49 16.66
CA GLY A 61 0.94 11.46 15.77
C GLY A 61 2.01 10.73 14.97
N ARG A 62 1.58 9.81 14.11
CA ARG A 62 2.49 9.11 13.17
C ARG A 62 2.34 9.70 11.78
N ARG A 63 3.47 9.93 11.11
CA ARG A 63 3.50 10.33 9.70
C ARG A 63 3.04 9.16 8.84
N VAL A 64 2.21 9.44 7.85
CA VAL A 64 1.71 8.48 6.87
C VAL A 64 1.87 9.04 5.46
N SER A 65 1.81 8.17 4.45
CA SER A 65 1.78 8.63 3.06
C SER A 65 0.41 9.26 2.73
N PRO A 66 0.34 10.17 1.73
CA PRO A 66 -0.94 10.68 1.25
C PRO A 66 -1.89 9.56 0.81
N ALA A 67 -1.36 8.56 0.11
CA ALA A 67 -2.12 7.37 -0.31
C ALA A 67 -2.69 6.59 0.88
N TRP A 68 -1.93 6.43 1.97
CA TRP A 68 -2.45 5.80 3.18
C TRP A 68 -3.57 6.64 3.81
N ALA A 69 -3.40 7.96 3.89
CA ALA A 69 -4.39 8.86 4.49
C ALA A 69 -5.73 8.81 3.73
N ALA A 70 -5.70 8.86 2.40
CA ALA A 70 -6.89 8.74 1.55
C ALA A 70 -7.60 7.38 1.73
N ASN A 71 -6.83 6.30 1.88
CA ASN A 71 -7.36 4.97 2.13
C ASN A 71 -7.88 4.77 3.57
N ALA A 72 -7.33 5.50 4.54
CA ALA A 72 -7.74 5.40 5.93
C ALA A 72 -9.12 6.04 6.17
N THR A 73 -9.40 7.13 5.46
CA THR A 73 -10.66 7.89 5.50
C THR A 73 -11.75 7.27 4.63
N ALA A 74 -11.44 6.32 3.74
CA ALA A 74 -12.43 5.52 3.03
C ALA A 74 -13.19 4.63 4.04
N THR A 75 -14.29 5.17 4.57
CA THR A 75 -15.25 4.46 5.41
C THR A 75 -16.05 3.49 4.54
N GLY A 76 -15.66 2.22 4.57
CA GLY A 76 -16.45 1.13 4.01
C GLY A 76 -15.62 -0.14 3.96
N VAL A 77 -16.02 -1.15 4.74
CA VAL A 77 -15.77 -2.54 4.34
C VAL A 77 -16.38 -2.64 2.95
N ALA A 78 -15.56 -2.59 1.91
CA ALA A 78 -16.09 -2.70 0.57
C ALA A 78 -16.62 -4.13 0.46
N SER A 79 -17.95 -4.27 0.50
CA SER A 79 -18.63 -5.55 0.36
C SER A 79 -18.58 -5.95 -1.11
N LEU A 80 -17.39 -6.34 -1.58
CA LEU A 80 -17.27 -7.01 -2.87
C LEU A 80 -17.74 -8.45 -2.68
N SER A 81 -18.64 -8.90 -3.56
CA SER A 81 -18.88 -10.34 -3.70
C SER A 81 -17.59 -11.03 -4.17
N PRO A 82 -17.42 -12.35 -3.94
CA PRO A 82 -16.28 -13.09 -4.44
C PRO A 82 -16.05 -12.92 -5.95
N GLU A 83 -17.12 -12.84 -6.74
CA GLU A 83 -17.07 -12.62 -8.20
C GLU A 83 -16.54 -11.22 -8.53
N GLN A 84 -17.02 -10.21 -7.82
CA GLN A 84 -16.55 -8.83 -7.99
C GLN A 84 -15.09 -8.67 -7.57
N ALA A 85 -14.69 -9.32 -6.47
CA ALA A 85 -13.31 -9.37 -6.02
C ALA A 85 -12.41 -10.07 -7.04
N PHE A 86 -12.83 -11.22 -7.57
CA PHE A 86 -12.10 -11.95 -8.61
C PHE A 86 -11.93 -11.12 -9.88
N ALA A 87 -13.00 -10.47 -10.34
CA ALA A 87 -12.98 -9.60 -11.51
C ALA A 87 -12.04 -8.39 -11.31
N ALA A 88 -12.12 -7.72 -10.16
CA ALA A 88 -11.28 -6.57 -9.82
C ALA A 88 -9.78 -6.95 -9.74
N LEU A 89 -9.47 -8.10 -9.12
CA LEU A 89 -8.11 -8.64 -9.08
C LEU A 89 -7.62 -9.05 -10.47
N THR A 90 -8.50 -9.58 -11.32
CA THR A 90 -8.16 -9.98 -12.69
C THR A 90 -7.91 -8.76 -13.58
N ASP A 91 -8.63 -7.65 -13.40
CA ASP A 91 -8.35 -6.38 -14.09
C ASP A 91 -6.96 -5.85 -13.71
N GLY A 92 -6.57 -6.02 -12.44
CA GLY A 92 -5.20 -5.79 -11.96
C GLY A 92 -4.91 -4.39 -11.45
N ARG A 93 -5.94 -3.53 -11.43
CA ARG A 93 -5.92 -2.21 -10.80
C ARG A 93 -6.23 -2.26 -9.32
N THR A 94 -6.60 -3.41 -8.78
CA THR A 94 -7.08 -3.53 -7.40
C THR A 94 -6.15 -4.36 -6.52
N ILE A 95 -5.98 -3.90 -5.29
CA ILE A 95 -5.35 -4.62 -4.18
C ILE A 95 -6.42 -4.78 -3.08
N LEU A 96 -6.62 -6.02 -2.63
CA LEU A 96 -7.52 -6.33 -1.52
C LEU A 96 -6.69 -6.66 -0.28
N ASP A 97 -6.90 -5.92 0.79
CA ASP A 97 -6.40 -6.31 2.11
C ASP A 97 -7.50 -7.09 2.82
N LEU A 98 -7.12 -8.26 3.33
CA LEU A 98 -7.99 -9.17 4.05
C LEU A 98 -7.60 -9.21 5.53
N ALA A 99 -8.49 -9.77 6.34
CA ALA A 99 -8.21 -10.06 7.74
C ALA A 99 -6.91 -10.86 7.94
N GLU A 100 -6.33 -10.72 9.13
CA GLU A 100 -5.06 -11.36 9.52
C GLU A 100 -3.83 -10.87 8.71
N GLY A 101 -3.92 -9.68 8.09
CA GLY A 101 -2.80 -9.04 7.39
C GLY A 101 -2.48 -9.67 6.03
N LEU A 102 -3.41 -10.45 5.49
CA LEU A 102 -3.30 -11.06 4.17
C LEU A 102 -3.61 -10.02 3.09
N GLN A 103 -2.95 -10.13 1.93
CA GLN A 103 -3.19 -9.25 0.80
C GLN A 103 -3.26 -10.03 -0.50
N LEU A 104 -4.31 -9.76 -1.30
CA LEU A 104 -4.47 -10.26 -2.66
C LEU A 104 -4.17 -9.16 -3.66
N ARG A 105 -3.37 -9.49 -4.67
CA ARG A 105 -3.05 -8.58 -5.78
C ARG A 105 -2.75 -9.34 -7.06
N ARG A 106 -2.83 -8.66 -8.20
CA ARG A 106 -2.35 -9.18 -9.48
C ARG A 106 -0.85 -8.98 -9.64
N SER A 107 -0.11 -10.08 -9.75
CA SER A 107 1.34 -10.09 -9.93
C SER A 107 1.73 -10.73 -11.25
N ARG A 108 2.75 -10.18 -11.92
CA ARG A 108 3.36 -10.81 -13.08
C ARG A 108 4.45 -11.77 -12.62
N VAL A 109 4.33 -13.05 -12.98
CA VAL A 109 5.24 -14.12 -12.59
C VAL A 109 5.53 -14.98 -13.81
N MET A 110 6.82 -15.11 -14.16
CA MET A 110 7.26 -15.87 -15.34
C MET A 110 6.46 -15.55 -16.61
N GLY A 111 6.23 -14.25 -16.86
CA GLY A 111 5.51 -13.77 -18.04
C GLY A 111 3.98 -13.80 -17.93
N ALA A 112 3.41 -14.56 -17.00
CA ALA A 112 1.96 -14.69 -16.81
C ALA A 112 1.43 -13.79 -15.69
N TRP A 113 0.20 -13.31 -15.84
CA TRP A 113 -0.52 -12.63 -14.76
C TRP A 113 -1.18 -13.63 -13.84
N ARG A 114 -0.94 -13.50 -12.53
CA ARG A 114 -1.49 -14.38 -11.49
C ARG A 114 -2.02 -13.56 -10.33
N ILE A 115 -3.05 -14.06 -9.67
CA ILE A 115 -3.52 -13.49 -8.40
C ILE A 115 -2.66 -14.10 -7.30
N GLU A 116 -1.89 -13.26 -6.63
CA GLU A 116 -0.98 -13.63 -5.56
C GLU A 116 -1.57 -13.28 -4.20
N LEU A 117 -1.50 -14.24 -3.26
CA LEU A 117 -1.74 -14.02 -1.85
C LEU A 117 -0.40 -13.80 -1.13
N SER A 118 -0.31 -12.71 -0.37
CA SER A 118 0.86 -12.36 0.44
C SER A 118 0.45 -12.07 1.90
N GLY A 119 1.43 -11.95 2.79
CA GLY A 119 1.19 -11.69 4.22
C GLY A 119 0.94 -12.95 5.07
N PHE A 120 0.89 -14.14 4.47
CA PHE A 120 0.67 -15.38 5.20
C PHE A 120 1.91 -15.83 5.99
N THR A 121 1.67 -16.47 7.12
CA THR A 121 2.71 -17.11 7.94
C THR A 121 2.86 -18.59 7.59
N ASP A 122 3.95 -19.22 8.05
CA ASP A 122 4.17 -20.66 7.83
C ASP A 122 3.06 -21.54 8.41
N THR A 123 2.43 -21.12 9.51
CA THR A 123 1.30 -21.84 10.12
C THR A 123 0.02 -21.74 9.29
N MET A 124 -0.18 -20.65 8.56
CA MET A 124 -1.32 -20.48 7.65
C MET A 124 -1.19 -21.28 6.36
N ARG A 125 0.05 -21.55 5.92
CA ARG A 125 0.35 -22.19 4.63
C ARG A 125 -0.41 -23.50 4.40
N GLN A 126 -0.41 -24.40 5.39
CA GLN A 126 -1.09 -25.70 5.25
C GLN A 126 -2.61 -25.51 5.06
N ARG A 127 -3.21 -24.59 5.81
CA ARG A 127 -4.63 -24.25 5.71
C ARG A 127 -4.98 -23.61 4.37
N LEU A 128 -4.17 -22.65 3.91
CA LEU A 128 -4.35 -21.99 2.62
C LEU A 128 -4.20 -22.99 1.46
N THR A 129 -3.27 -23.93 1.57
CA THR A 129 -3.14 -25.04 0.60
C THR A 129 -4.39 -25.93 0.60
N ALA A 130 -4.95 -26.23 1.78
CA ALA A 130 -6.19 -26.99 1.90
C ALA A 130 -7.41 -26.25 1.30
N TYR A 131 -7.40 -24.92 1.27
CA TYR A 131 -8.40 -24.13 0.54
C TYR A 131 -8.23 -24.17 -0.97
N GLY A 132 -7.11 -24.72 -1.48
CA GLY A 132 -6.84 -24.88 -2.90
C GLY A 132 -5.90 -23.83 -3.49
N LEU A 133 -5.27 -22.98 -2.66
CA LEU A 133 -4.13 -22.20 -3.13
C LEU A 133 -2.94 -23.12 -3.37
N PHE A 134 -2.12 -22.78 -4.34
CA PHE A 134 -0.86 -23.46 -4.57
C PHE A 134 0.30 -22.50 -4.34
N HIS A 135 1.46 -23.05 -4.03
CA HIS A 135 2.65 -22.26 -3.77
C HIS A 135 3.82 -22.72 -4.63
N GLU A 136 4.64 -21.77 -5.04
CA GLU A 136 5.86 -21.99 -5.80
C GLU A 136 7.01 -21.25 -5.14
N ILE A 137 8.23 -21.77 -5.27
CA ILE A 137 9.44 -21.04 -4.89
C ILE A 137 9.93 -20.28 -6.12
N ILE A 138 9.88 -18.95 -6.08
CA ILE A 138 10.28 -18.07 -7.17
C ILE A 138 11.27 -17.07 -6.61
N SER A 139 12.47 -17.01 -7.21
CA SER A 139 13.58 -16.19 -6.73
C SER A 139 13.74 -16.36 -5.21
N TRP A 140 14.07 -17.59 -4.78
CA TRP A 140 14.32 -18.00 -3.38
C TRP A 140 13.21 -17.68 -2.35
N LYS A 141 12.08 -17.15 -2.79
CA LYS A 141 10.93 -16.81 -1.94
C LYS A 141 9.76 -17.72 -2.28
N LEU A 142 9.13 -18.26 -1.25
CA LEU A 142 7.87 -18.94 -1.40
C LEU A 142 6.75 -17.92 -1.65
N ARG A 143 6.00 -18.12 -2.72
CA ARG A 143 4.87 -17.30 -3.12
C ARG A 143 3.64 -18.18 -3.30
N MET A 144 2.46 -17.64 -2.99
CA MET A 144 1.22 -18.39 -3.01
C MET A 144 0.22 -17.73 -3.94
N PHE A 145 -0.51 -18.53 -4.70
CA PHE A 145 -1.35 -18.07 -5.80
C PHE A 145 -2.72 -18.74 -5.78
N VAL A 146 -3.71 -18.02 -6.27
CA VAL A 146 -5.02 -18.56 -6.63
C VAL A 146 -4.87 -19.31 -7.97
N PRO A 147 -5.48 -20.51 -8.14
CA PRO A 147 -5.51 -21.20 -9.43
C PRO A 147 -6.04 -20.30 -10.56
N ALA A 148 -5.41 -20.40 -11.74
CA ALA A 148 -5.80 -19.60 -12.91
C ALA A 148 -6.88 -20.28 -13.77
N ASP A 149 -7.27 -21.51 -13.43
CA ASP A 149 -8.31 -22.27 -14.09
C ASP A 149 -9.70 -21.97 -13.49
N THR A 150 -10.69 -22.78 -13.85
CA THR A 150 -12.07 -22.67 -13.34
C THR A 150 -12.18 -22.84 -11.82
N CYS A 151 -11.15 -23.36 -11.14
CA CYS A 151 -11.12 -23.48 -9.69
C CYS A 151 -10.76 -22.17 -8.98
N GLY A 152 -10.27 -21.16 -9.69
CA GLY A 152 -9.78 -19.91 -9.10
C GLY A 152 -10.83 -19.18 -8.26
N LEU A 153 -12.04 -18.97 -8.81
CA LEU A 153 -13.13 -18.30 -8.10
C LEU A 153 -13.61 -19.10 -6.86
N PRO A 154 -13.90 -20.41 -6.95
CA PRO A 154 -14.24 -21.22 -5.76
C PRO A 154 -13.15 -21.28 -4.68
N VAL A 155 -11.88 -21.18 -5.05
CA VAL A 155 -10.78 -21.08 -4.08
C VAL A 155 -10.79 -19.70 -3.41
N LEU A 156 -10.95 -18.63 -4.21
CA LEU A 156 -11.02 -17.28 -3.68
C LEU A 156 -12.21 -17.10 -2.73
N GLU A 157 -13.37 -17.65 -3.05
CA GLU A 157 -14.56 -17.61 -2.19
C GLU A 157 -14.29 -18.18 -0.80
N ARG A 158 -13.68 -19.38 -0.72
CA ARG A 158 -13.28 -20.00 0.57
C ARG A 158 -12.28 -19.15 1.36
N VAL A 159 -11.38 -18.47 0.66
CA VAL A 159 -10.44 -17.53 1.30
C VAL A 159 -11.19 -16.35 1.88
N LEU A 160 -12.08 -15.73 1.11
CA LEU A 160 -12.83 -14.53 1.53
C LEU A 160 -13.86 -14.83 2.63
N GLU A 161 -14.42 -16.04 2.66
CA GLU A 161 -15.28 -16.51 3.74
C GLU A 161 -14.53 -16.55 5.09
N ARG A 162 -13.27 -17.02 5.07
CA ARG A 162 -12.46 -17.12 6.30
C ARG A 162 -11.69 -15.83 6.64
N PHE A 163 -11.31 -15.07 5.62
CA PHE A 163 -10.52 -13.84 5.72
C PHE A 163 -11.27 -12.73 4.97
N PRO A 164 -12.24 -12.08 5.65
CA PRO A 164 -13.06 -11.05 5.02
C PRO A 164 -12.21 -9.88 4.54
N ILE A 165 -12.68 -9.21 3.48
CA ILE A 165 -12.04 -8.02 2.93
C ILE A 165 -12.14 -6.90 3.96
N GLU A 166 -11.00 -6.37 4.39
CA GLU A 166 -10.92 -5.19 5.26
C GLU A 166 -10.80 -3.91 4.43
N ARG A 167 -10.17 -3.98 3.25
CA ARG A 167 -9.93 -2.80 2.39
C ARG A 167 -9.79 -3.15 0.91
N VAL A 168 -10.26 -2.23 0.07
CA VAL A 168 -10.02 -2.22 -1.38
C VAL A 168 -9.21 -0.98 -1.71
N SER A 169 -8.11 -1.17 -2.44
CA SER A 169 -7.23 -0.08 -2.87
C SER A 169 -6.98 -0.17 -4.35
N GLU A 170 -6.69 0.97 -4.97
CA GLU A 170 -6.11 0.97 -6.29
C GLU A 170 -4.61 0.71 -6.21
N ARG A 171 -4.11 -0.02 -7.20
CA ARG A 171 -2.68 -0.19 -7.45
C ARG A 171 -2.20 1.09 -8.12
N GLU A 172 -1.47 1.94 -7.40
CA GLU A 172 -0.73 3.03 -8.03
C GLU A 172 0.23 2.44 -9.07
N ALA A 173 0.14 2.95 -10.31
CA ALA A 173 1.10 2.64 -11.34
C ALA A 173 2.45 3.22 -10.91
N ALA A 174 3.42 2.34 -10.68
CA ALA A 174 4.81 2.71 -10.47
C ALA A 174 5.43 3.20 -11.79
#